data_AF-A0A0L9VPB0-F1
#
_entry.id   AF-A0A0L9VPB0-F1
#
_cell.length_a   1.000
_cell.length_b   1.000
_cell.length_c   1.000
_cell.angle_alpha   90.00
_cell.angle_beta   90.00
_cell.angle_gamma   90.00
#
_symmetry.space_group_name_H-M   'P 1'
#
loop_
_entity.id
_entity.type
_entity.pdbx_description
1 polymer ?
#
loop_
_entity_poly.entity_id
_entity_poly.type
_entity_poly.pdbx_seq_one_letter_code
_entity_poly.pdbx_strand_id
1 'polypeptide(L)'
;MPLPPTCPMEFATMPEHFVEDAMELLIFASRIPKALDGVVLDEFMNFIIMFMASPEFIKNPYLRAKMVEVLNCWMPRRSGSSATATLFEGHQLSLEYLVRNLLKLYVDIEFTGSHTQFYDKFNIRHNIAELLEYLWQVPSHRNAWRQIAKEEEKGVYLNFLNFLINDSIYLLDESLKKILELKELEAEMSNTVEWEQRPVQERQERTRLFHSQENIIRIDMKLANEDVSMLAFTSEQITAPFLLPEMVERVASMLNYFLLQLVGPQRKSLSLKDPEKYEFRPKHLLKQLFSAAADVLHRIGEDGRIIQEFIQLGAKAKVAASEAMDAEATLGEIPEEFLDPIQYTLMKDPVILPSSRTTVDRPVIQRHLLSDSTDPFNRSHLTADMLIPNVELKARIEEFVRSQEMKKHGEGLSLQSNKDTIQTTNGEMLID
;
A
#
# COMPACT_ATOMS: atom_id res chain seq x y z
N MET A 1 1.49 19.00 29.30
CA MET A 1 0.21 18.26 29.46
C MET A 1 -0.22 18.29 30.92
N PRO A 2 -1.37 18.86 31.27
CA PRO A 2 -1.75 19.17 32.65
C PRO A 2 -2.30 17.97 33.42
N LEU A 3 -1.92 16.74 33.06
CA LEU A 3 -2.27 15.56 33.85
C LEU A 3 -1.28 15.38 35.01
N PRO A 4 -1.74 14.94 36.18
CA PRO A 4 -0.85 14.58 37.27
C PRO A 4 0.09 13.43 36.86
N PRO A 5 1.28 13.31 37.47
CA PRO A 5 2.25 12.27 37.13
C PRO A 5 1.73 10.85 37.40
N THR A 6 0.75 10.70 38.30
CA THR A 6 0.08 9.44 38.60
C THR A 6 -1.41 9.60 38.45
N CYS A 7 -2.06 8.57 37.88
CA CYS A 7 -3.51 8.53 37.75
C CYS A 7 -4.17 8.51 39.14
N PRO A 8 -5.02 9.49 39.49
CA PRO A 8 -5.76 9.49 40.75
C PRO A 8 -6.65 8.25 40.86
N MET A 9 -6.79 7.70 42.07
CA MET A 9 -7.57 6.49 42.31
C MET A 9 -9.05 6.69 41.95
N GLU A 10 -9.57 7.89 42.19
CA GLU A 10 -10.93 8.30 41.86
C GLU A 10 -11.18 8.20 40.34
N PHE A 11 -10.20 8.58 39.51
CA PHE A 11 -10.30 8.43 38.06
C PHE A 11 -10.10 6.96 37.64
N ALA A 12 -9.11 6.28 38.21
CA ALA A 12 -8.80 4.89 37.88
C ALA A 12 -9.95 3.91 38.20
N THR A 13 -10.88 4.30 39.08
CA THR A 13 -12.06 3.50 39.44
C THR A 13 -13.30 3.83 38.60
N MET A 14 -13.23 4.83 37.72
CA MET A 14 -14.34 5.14 36.82
C MET A 14 -14.53 4.02 35.79
N PRO A 15 -15.77 3.54 35.57
CA PRO A 15 -16.07 2.60 34.51
C PRO A 15 -15.73 3.12 33.11
N GLU A 16 -15.14 2.27 32.26
CA GLU A 16 -14.75 2.66 30.89
C GLU A 16 -15.94 3.09 30.02
N HIS A 17 -17.14 2.56 30.28
CA HIS A 17 -18.33 2.87 29.47
C HIS A 17 -18.70 4.36 29.48
N PHE A 18 -18.36 5.12 30.53
CA PHE A 18 -18.60 6.57 30.54
C PHE A 18 -17.87 7.28 29.40
N VAL A 19 -16.64 6.85 29.12
CA VAL A 19 -15.86 7.39 28.01
C VAL A 19 -16.33 6.78 26.70
N GLU A 20 -16.63 5.47 26.69
CA GLU A 20 -17.07 4.77 25.49
C GLU A 20 -18.36 5.36 24.93
N ASP A 21 -19.41 5.48 25.75
CA ASP A 21 -20.72 6.01 25.39
C ASP A 21 -20.60 7.47 24.91
N ALA A 22 -19.74 8.26 25.56
CA ALA A 22 -19.48 9.64 25.15
C ALA A 22 -18.83 9.70 23.76
N MET A 23 -17.81 8.87 23.48
CA MET A 23 -17.16 8.84 22.17
C MET A 23 -18.12 8.30 21.09
N GLU A 24 -18.91 7.26 21.38
CA GLU A 24 -19.93 6.74 20.46
C GLU A 24 -20.99 7.77 20.12
N LEU A 25 -21.49 8.50 21.11
CA LEU A 25 -22.46 9.56 20.89
C LEU A 25 -21.89 10.67 20.01
N LEU A 26 -20.63 11.07 20.21
CA LEU A 26 -19.97 12.08 19.38
C LEU A 26 -19.76 11.59 17.95
N ILE A 27 -19.34 10.33 17.75
CA ILE A 27 -19.22 9.72 16.42
C ILE A 27 -20.58 9.71 15.73
N PHE A 28 -21.62 9.26 16.43
CA PHE A 28 -22.98 9.21 15.90
C PHE A 28 -23.51 10.59 15.53
N ALA A 29 -23.39 11.57 16.43
CA ALA A 29 -23.82 12.94 16.20
C ALA A 29 -23.07 13.58 15.02
N SER A 30 -21.78 13.29 14.85
CA SER A 30 -20.98 13.83 13.75
C SER A 30 -21.45 13.33 12.36
N ARG A 31 -22.18 12.21 12.30
CA ARG A 31 -22.77 11.69 11.05
C ARG A 31 -24.07 12.39 10.66
N ILE A 32 -24.67 13.14 11.59
CA ILE A 32 -25.92 13.86 11.37
C ILE A 32 -25.58 15.32 10.98
N PRO A 33 -26.00 15.79 9.78
CA PRO A 33 -25.73 17.15 9.35
C PRO A 33 -26.20 18.18 10.39
N LYS A 34 -25.32 19.12 10.75
CA LYS A 34 -25.58 20.22 11.69
C LYS A 34 -25.91 19.83 13.13
N ALA A 35 -25.82 18.54 13.51
CA ALA A 35 -26.14 18.12 14.88
C ALA A 35 -25.19 18.70 15.94
N LEU A 36 -23.98 19.08 15.54
CA LEU A 36 -22.98 19.72 16.42
C LEU A 36 -23.01 21.26 16.36
N ASP A 37 -23.90 21.86 15.57
CA ASP A 37 -23.98 23.32 15.45
C ASP A 37 -24.42 23.92 16.80
N GLY A 38 -23.61 24.84 17.34
CA GLY A 38 -23.87 25.47 18.64
C GLY A 38 -23.45 24.65 19.86
N VAL A 39 -22.88 23.45 19.67
CA VAL A 39 -22.28 22.66 20.75
C VAL A 39 -20.89 23.20 21.07
N VAL A 40 -20.57 23.32 22.36
CA VAL A 40 -19.22 23.71 22.81
C VAL A 40 -18.31 22.48 22.74
N LEU A 41 -17.55 22.37 21.64
CA LEU A 41 -16.69 21.21 21.38
C LEU A 41 -15.32 21.29 22.05
N ASP A 42 -14.89 22.47 22.50
CA ASP A 42 -13.58 22.69 23.12
C ASP A 42 -13.32 21.78 24.33
N GLU A 43 -14.32 21.54 25.18
CA GLU A 43 -14.17 20.65 26.36
C GLU A 43 -13.94 19.19 25.95
N PHE A 44 -14.62 18.73 24.89
CA PHE A 44 -14.39 17.40 24.36
C PHE A 44 -13.02 17.30 23.67
N MET A 45 -12.61 18.36 22.96
CA MET A 45 -11.27 18.46 22.36
C MET A 45 -10.18 18.39 23.44
N ASN A 46 -10.34 19.13 24.53
CA ASN A 46 -9.45 19.07 25.70
C ASN A 46 -9.35 17.66 26.25
N PHE A 47 -10.50 17.02 26.50
CA PHE A 47 -10.57 15.65 27.02
C PHE A 47 -9.84 14.66 26.09
N ILE A 48 -10.16 14.68 24.79
CA ILE A 48 -9.55 13.80 23.80
C ILE A 48 -8.03 13.99 23.77
N ILE A 49 -7.54 15.22 23.64
CA ILE A 49 -6.11 15.50 23.57
C ILE A 49 -5.41 15.02 24.85
N MET A 50 -5.99 15.26 26.03
CA MET A 50 -5.39 14.86 27.32
C MET A 50 -5.22 13.34 27.45
N PHE A 51 -6.22 12.55 27.02
CA PHE A 51 -6.27 11.13 27.33
C PHE A 51 -5.87 10.19 26.19
N MET A 52 -5.93 10.63 24.92
CA MET A 52 -5.65 9.75 23.76
C MET A 52 -4.23 9.16 23.76
N ALA A 53 -3.25 9.83 24.35
CA ALA A 53 -1.85 9.39 24.42
C ALA A 53 -1.37 9.06 25.84
N SER A 54 -2.33 8.77 26.74
CA SER A 54 -2.10 8.61 28.18
C SER A 54 -2.50 7.20 28.64
N PRO A 55 -1.69 6.16 28.34
CA PRO A 55 -1.99 4.77 28.75
C PRO A 55 -2.10 4.59 30.27
N GLU A 56 -1.52 5.53 31.04
CA GLU A 56 -1.53 5.52 32.50
C GLU A 56 -2.89 5.90 33.07
N PHE A 57 -3.70 6.61 32.28
CA PHE A 57 -5.06 7.03 32.63
C PHE A 57 -6.10 6.17 31.94
N ILE A 58 -5.98 6.00 30.61
CA ILE A 58 -6.87 5.13 29.82
C ILE A 58 -6.03 3.99 29.25
N LYS A 59 -6.06 2.85 29.94
CA LYS A 59 -5.29 1.65 29.57
C LYS A 59 -5.78 1.03 28.28
N ASN A 60 -7.10 1.03 28.06
CA ASN A 60 -7.72 0.43 26.89
C ASN A 60 -7.32 1.17 25.59
N PRO A 61 -6.54 0.55 24.70
CA PRO A 61 -6.08 1.18 23.46
C PRO A 61 -7.22 1.44 22.46
N TYR A 62 -8.28 0.63 22.46
CA TYR A 62 -9.44 0.81 21.58
C TYR A 62 -10.22 2.06 21.94
N LEU A 63 -10.35 2.33 23.24
CA LEU A 63 -11.01 3.55 23.71
C LEU A 63 -10.22 4.80 23.31
N ARG A 64 -8.88 4.75 23.43
CA ARG A 64 -7.99 5.81 22.94
C ARG A 64 -8.08 5.97 21.41
N ALA A 65 -8.20 4.87 20.65
CA ALA A 65 -8.42 4.91 19.21
C ALA A 65 -9.78 5.50 18.83
N LYS A 66 -10.84 5.23 19.60
CA LYS A 66 -12.18 5.81 19.41
C LYS A 66 -12.16 7.34 19.50
N MET A 67 -11.27 7.89 20.33
CA MET A 67 -11.04 9.35 20.38
C MET A 67 -10.48 9.89 19.06
N VAL A 68 -9.58 9.16 18.40
CA VAL A 68 -9.08 9.52 17.06
C VAL A 68 -10.20 9.46 16.03
N GLU A 69 -11.09 8.47 16.11
CA GLU A 69 -12.27 8.37 15.25
C GLU A 69 -13.19 9.61 15.38
N VAL A 70 -13.42 10.09 16.61
CA VAL A 70 -14.14 11.35 16.84
C VAL A 70 -13.45 12.53 16.13
N LEU A 71 -12.13 12.69 16.32
CA LEU A 71 -11.38 13.76 15.66
C LEU A 71 -11.45 13.67 14.12
N ASN A 72 -11.40 12.45 13.57
CA ASN A 72 -11.57 12.24 12.15
C ASN A 72 -12.94 12.69 11.64
N CYS A 73 -14.00 12.47 12.42
CA CYS A 73 -15.33 12.97 12.08
C CYS A 73 -15.40 14.51 12.10
N TRP A 74 -14.59 15.16 12.94
CA TRP A 74 -14.54 16.62 13.05
C TRP A 74 -13.63 17.29 12.03
N MET A 75 -12.79 16.56 11.30
CA MET A 75 -11.97 17.14 10.24
C MET A 75 -12.83 17.92 9.23
N PRO A 76 -12.43 19.14 8.80
CA PRO A 76 -13.27 19.98 7.94
C PRO A 76 -13.73 19.32 6.63
N ARG A 77 -12.87 18.47 6.04
CA ARG A 77 -13.18 17.70 4.82
C ARG A 77 -14.33 16.69 5.01
N ARG A 78 -14.59 16.25 6.23
CA ARG A 78 -15.62 15.25 6.58
C ARG A 78 -16.84 15.88 7.25
N SER A 79 -16.62 16.90 8.08
CA SER A 79 -17.69 17.59 8.81
C SER A 79 -18.51 18.53 7.92
N GLY A 80 -17.90 19.14 6.90
CA GLY A 80 -18.56 20.18 6.09
C GLY A 80 -18.88 21.46 6.86
N SER A 81 -18.43 21.56 8.11
CA SER A 81 -18.63 22.70 9.01
C SER A 81 -17.34 23.48 9.21
N SER A 82 -17.41 24.81 9.07
CA SER A 82 -16.30 25.70 9.43
C SER A 82 -16.06 25.76 10.94
N ALA A 83 -17.03 25.34 11.77
CA ALA A 83 -16.94 25.44 13.22
C ALA A 83 -15.96 24.42 13.82
N THR A 84 -15.76 23.26 13.18
CA THR A 84 -14.79 22.27 13.65
C THR A 84 -13.37 22.58 13.21
N ALA A 85 -13.18 23.38 12.14
CA ALA A 85 -11.87 23.80 11.67
C ALA A 85 -11.08 24.57 12.75
N THR A 86 -11.77 25.41 13.53
CA THR A 86 -11.13 26.20 14.60
C THR A 86 -10.60 25.33 15.73
N LEU A 87 -11.15 24.12 15.95
CA LEU A 87 -10.62 23.15 16.91
C LEU A 87 -9.23 22.65 16.52
N PHE A 88 -8.95 22.54 15.22
CA PHE A 88 -7.63 22.15 14.74
C PHE A 88 -6.71 23.35 14.58
N GLU A 89 -7.20 24.47 14.06
CA GLU A 89 -6.33 25.59 13.65
C GLU A 89 -6.10 26.65 14.73
N GLY A 90 -6.99 26.74 15.74
CA GLY A 90 -6.94 27.80 16.76
C GLY A 90 -6.91 27.31 18.22
N HIS A 91 -7.32 26.08 18.50
CA HIS A 91 -7.37 25.57 19.87
C HIS A 91 -5.97 25.34 20.47
N GLN A 92 -5.70 25.92 21.64
CA GLN A 92 -4.36 25.96 22.23
C GLN A 92 -3.75 24.56 22.44
N LEU A 93 -4.47 23.63 23.06
CA LEU A 93 -3.94 22.28 23.29
C LEU A 93 -3.77 21.50 21.98
N SER A 94 -4.58 21.82 20.97
CA SER A 94 -4.48 21.16 19.66
C SER A 94 -3.14 21.51 19.03
N LEU A 95 -2.85 22.81 18.94
CA LEU A 95 -1.60 23.32 18.37
C LEU A 95 -0.35 22.83 19.11
N GLU A 96 -0.44 22.60 20.42
CA GLU A 96 0.70 22.23 21.25
C GLU A 96 0.92 20.71 21.35
N TYR A 97 -0.15 19.91 21.44
CA TYR A 97 -0.05 18.50 21.84
C TYR A 97 -0.59 17.50 20.82
N LEU A 98 -1.48 17.89 19.90
CA LEU A 98 -2.22 16.94 19.07
C LEU A 98 -1.29 16.05 18.22
N VAL A 99 -0.34 16.67 17.50
CA VAL A 99 0.63 15.93 16.66
C VAL A 99 1.45 14.96 17.51
N ARG A 100 2.01 15.42 18.63
CA ARG A 100 2.80 14.60 19.55
C ARG A 100 2.01 13.41 20.09
N ASN A 101 0.76 13.64 20.46
CA ASN A 101 -0.11 12.62 21.03
C ASN A 101 -0.51 11.58 19.99
N LEU A 102 -0.77 11.99 18.74
CA LEU A 102 -1.02 11.08 17.63
C LEU A 102 0.20 10.20 17.31
N LEU A 103 1.39 10.80 17.23
CA LEU A 103 2.63 10.04 17.02
C LEU A 103 2.88 9.03 18.15
N LYS A 104 2.65 9.44 19.41
CA LYS A 104 2.78 8.55 20.57
C LYS A 104 1.77 7.40 20.51
N LEU A 105 0.50 7.70 20.24
CA LEU A 105 -0.54 6.67 20.14
C LEU A 105 -0.24 5.68 19.01
N TYR A 106 0.25 6.15 17.85
CA TYR A 106 0.66 5.29 16.73
C TYR A 106 1.71 4.25 17.13
N VAL A 107 2.67 4.65 17.97
CA VAL A 107 3.71 3.77 18.52
C VAL A 107 3.11 2.84 19.58
N ASP A 108 2.30 3.35 20.49
CA ASP A 108 1.72 2.60 21.61
C ASP A 108 0.86 1.41 21.15
N ILE A 109 0.13 1.55 20.03
CA ILE A 109 -0.79 0.49 19.56
C ILE A 109 -0.09 -0.75 19.00
N GLU A 110 1.24 -0.71 18.80
CA GLU A 110 1.98 -1.92 18.39
C GLU A 110 1.83 -3.05 19.42
N PHE A 111 1.78 -2.70 20.71
CA PHE A 111 1.85 -3.67 21.80
C PHE A 111 0.48 -4.20 22.27
N THR A 112 -0.53 -4.18 21.39
CA THR A 112 -1.87 -4.71 21.69
C THR A 112 -1.86 -6.25 21.60
N GLY A 113 -1.61 -6.90 22.73
CA GLY A 113 -1.14 -8.28 22.85
C GLY A 113 -2.11 -9.44 22.53
N SER A 114 -2.89 -9.44 21.44
CA SER A 114 -3.54 -10.68 20.97
C SER A 114 -3.70 -10.81 19.43
N HIS A 115 -3.85 -12.05 18.94
CA HIS A 115 -3.79 -12.39 17.52
C HIS A 115 -4.90 -11.79 16.64
N THR A 116 -6.11 -11.53 17.16
CA THR A 116 -7.18 -10.83 16.43
C THR A 116 -6.94 -9.32 16.36
N GLN A 117 -6.14 -8.77 17.28
CA GLN A 117 -5.85 -7.34 17.42
C GLN A 117 -4.73 -6.88 16.46
N PHE A 118 -4.02 -7.84 15.86
CA PHE A 118 -2.97 -7.54 14.90
C PHE A 118 -3.49 -6.78 13.67
N TYR A 119 -4.70 -7.08 13.19
CA TYR A 119 -5.30 -6.36 12.06
C TYR A 119 -5.97 -5.05 12.48
N ASP A 120 -6.51 -4.99 13.70
CA ASP A 120 -7.11 -3.76 14.24
C ASP A 120 -6.08 -2.63 14.34
N LYS A 121 -4.81 -2.95 14.61
CA LYS A 121 -3.74 -1.95 14.69
C LYS A 121 -3.62 -1.15 13.40
N PHE A 122 -3.72 -1.79 12.23
CA PHE A 122 -3.60 -1.12 10.94
C PHE A 122 -4.76 -0.17 10.68
N ASN A 123 -5.99 -0.54 11.05
CA ASN A 123 -7.15 0.35 10.99
C ASN A 123 -6.99 1.57 11.91
N ILE A 124 -6.43 1.38 13.10
CA ILE A 124 -6.17 2.48 14.03
C ILE A 124 -5.06 3.39 13.48
N ARG A 125 -3.97 2.81 12.95
CA ARG A 125 -2.88 3.54 12.28
C ARG A 125 -3.36 4.34 11.11
N HIS A 126 -4.23 3.77 10.28
CA HIS A 126 -4.88 4.46 9.18
C HIS A 126 -5.64 5.71 9.66
N ASN A 127 -6.48 5.56 10.69
CA ASN A 127 -7.21 6.69 11.25
C ASN A 127 -6.27 7.79 11.79
N ILE A 128 -5.17 7.41 12.43
CA ILE A 128 -4.15 8.35 12.89
C ILE A 128 -3.46 9.01 11.70
N ALA A 129 -3.14 8.24 10.66
CA ALA A 129 -2.45 8.69 9.46
C ALA A 129 -3.25 9.73 8.68
N GLU A 130 -4.55 9.49 8.46
CA GLU A 130 -5.43 10.46 7.80
C GLU A 130 -5.47 11.81 8.55
N LEU A 131 -5.53 11.75 9.88
CA LEU A 131 -5.52 12.95 10.71
C LEU A 131 -4.17 13.66 10.63
N LEU A 132 -3.06 12.93 10.73
CA LEU A 132 -1.71 13.47 10.61
C LEU A 132 -1.48 14.12 9.23
N GLU A 133 -1.97 13.51 8.15
CA GLU A 133 -1.88 14.07 6.80
C GLU A 133 -2.63 15.40 6.70
N TYR A 134 -3.84 15.50 7.26
CA TYR A 134 -4.55 16.77 7.35
C TYR A 134 -3.78 17.82 8.16
N LEU A 135 -3.29 17.44 9.36
CA LEU A 135 -2.53 18.35 10.23
C LEU A 135 -1.24 18.82 9.56
N TRP A 136 -0.59 18.01 8.73
CA TRP A 136 0.59 18.42 7.96
C TRP A 136 0.28 19.59 7.01
N GLN A 137 -0.94 19.67 6.47
CA GLN A 137 -1.35 20.80 5.63
C GLN A 137 -1.49 22.10 6.41
N VAL A 138 -1.72 22.04 7.73
CA VAL A 138 -1.85 23.21 8.60
C VAL A 138 -0.46 23.68 9.07
N PRO A 139 -0.03 24.93 8.77
CA PRO A 139 1.34 25.38 9.05
C PRO A 139 1.78 25.31 10.52
N SER A 140 0.89 25.61 11.47
CA SER A 140 1.19 25.56 12.90
C SER A 140 1.50 24.14 13.38
N HIS A 141 0.67 23.17 12.99
CA HIS A 141 0.89 21.75 13.27
C HIS A 141 2.14 21.20 12.57
N ARG A 142 2.38 21.59 11.32
CA ARG A 142 3.62 21.22 10.61
C ARG A 142 4.86 21.72 11.34
N ASN A 143 4.84 22.95 11.84
CA ASN A 143 5.93 23.51 12.63
C ASN A 143 6.12 22.75 13.95
N ALA A 144 5.02 22.42 14.65
CA ALA A 144 5.07 21.59 15.86
C ALA A 144 5.69 20.21 15.56
N TRP A 145 5.29 19.56 14.47
CA TRP A 145 5.85 18.28 14.04
C TRP A 145 7.36 18.39 13.78
N ARG A 146 7.80 19.40 13.03
CA ARG A 146 9.23 19.65 12.78
C ARG A 146 10.01 19.85 14.08
N GLN A 147 9.42 20.54 15.06
CA GLN A 147 10.03 20.74 16.36
C GLN A 147 10.16 19.43 17.14
N ILE A 148 9.12 18.60 17.18
CA ILE A 148 9.13 17.27 17.82
C ILE A 148 10.26 16.41 17.23
N ALA A 149 10.38 16.38 15.90
CA ALA A 149 11.42 15.59 15.24
C ALA A 149 12.85 16.10 15.49
N LYS A 150 13.01 17.38 15.85
CA LYS A 150 14.32 17.99 16.16
C LYS A 150 14.72 17.81 17.62
N GLU A 151 13.76 17.94 18.54
CA GLU A 151 14.00 17.82 19.99
C GLU A 151 14.32 16.38 20.42
N GLU A 152 13.80 15.41 19.67
CA GLU A 152 13.84 14.00 20.04
C GLU A 152 14.53 13.14 18.98
N GLU A 153 15.84 13.35 18.79
CA GLU A 153 16.64 12.59 17.81
C GLU A 153 16.49 11.06 17.98
N LYS A 154 16.25 10.58 19.21
CA LYS A 154 15.91 9.18 19.52
C LYS A 154 14.59 9.01 20.29
N GLY A 155 13.60 9.86 20.03
CA GLY A 155 12.30 9.77 20.72
C GLY A 155 11.14 9.36 19.81
N VAL A 156 9.96 9.92 20.07
CA VAL A 156 8.68 9.40 19.56
C VAL A 156 8.63 9.37 18.04
N TYR A 157 9.21 10.37 17.37
CA TYR A 157 9.19 10.44 15.91
C TYR A 157 10.08 9.38 15.25
N LEU A 158 11.24 9.07 15.84
CA LEU A 158 12.10 7.99 15.35
C LEU A 158 11.38 6.63 15.48
N ASN A 159 10.73 6.38 16.62
CA ASN A 159 9.94 5.17 16.81
C ASN A 159 8.78 5.09 15.81
N PHE A 160 8.09 6.21 15.60
CA PHE A 160 7.04 6.34 14.59
C PHE A 160 7.55 5.95 13.19
N LEU A 161 8.67 6.52 12.73
CA LEU A 161 9.26 6.16 11.43
C LEU A 161 9.65 4.68 11.34
N ASN A 162 10.15 4.09 12.43
CA ASN A 162 10.48 2.67 12.46
C ASN A 162 9.24 1.78 12.25
N PHE A 163 8.13 2.11 12.92
CA PHE A 163 6.88 1.38 12.73
C PHE A 163 6.28 1.62 11.35
N LEU A 164 6.32 2.85 10.85
CA LEU A 164 5.84 3.18 9.51
C LEU A 164 6.56 2.41 8.40
N ILE A 165 7.89 2.29 8.49
CA ILE A 165 8.70 1.47 7.56
C ILE A 165 8.35 -0.01 7.70
N ASN A 166 8.21 -0.51 8.93
CA ASN A 166 7.86 -1.92 9.17
C ASN A 166 6.48 -2.26 8.60
N ASP A 167 5.50 -1.41 8.84
CA ASP A 167 4.13 -1.58 8.35
C ASP A 167 4.11 -1.56 6.82
N SER A 168 4.80 -0.59 6.20
CA SER A 168 4.95 -0.51 4.74
C SER A 168 5.49 -1.81 4.14
N ILE A 169 6.54 -2.37 4.74
CA ILE A 169 7.16 -3.63 4.27
C ILE A 169 6.20 -4.80 4.44
N TYR A 170 5.60 -4.93 5.63
CA TYR A 170 4.69 -6.02 5.95
C TYR A 170 3.45 -6.02 5.06
N LEU A 171 2.79 -4.87 4.93
CA LEU A 171 1.57 -4.71 4.14
C LEU A 171 1.83 -4.99 2.66
N LEU A 172 2.98 -4.57 2.13
CA LEU A 172 3.37 -4.90 0.77
C LEU A 172 3.60 -6.42 0.63
N ASP A 173 4.40 -7.04 1.48
CA ASP A 173 4.71 -8.48 1.40
C ASP A 173 3.45 -9.35 1.49
N GLU A 174 2.57 -9.07 2.46
CA GLU A 174 1.29 -9.77 2.61
C GLU A 174 0.38 -9.57 1.40
N SER A 175 0.30 -8.36 0.86
CA SER A 175 -0.49 -8.09 -0.35
C SER A 175 0.04 -8.87 -1.54
N LEU A 176 1.35 -8.87 -1.76
CA LEU A 176 1.97 -9.59 -2.88
C LEU A 176 1.79 -11.09 -2.76
N LYS A 177 1.93 -11.66 -1.55
CA LYS A 177 1.65 -13.07 -1.29
C LYS A 177 0.18 -13.41 -1.59
N LYS A 178 -0.76 -12.60 -1.10
CA LYS A 178 -2.20 -12.82 -1.33
C LYS A 178 -2.59 -12.66 -2.79
N ILE A 179 -1.90 -11.81 -3.57
CA ILE A 179 -2.11 -11.70 -5.01
C ILE A 179 -1.80 -13.03 -5.70
N LEU A 180 -0.75 -13.76 -5.28
CA LEU A 180 -0.44 -15.07 -5.84
C LEU A 180 -1.55 -16.09 -5.52
N GLU A 181 -2.00 -16.14 -4.26
CA GLU A 181 -3.12 -17.00 -3.82
C GLU A 181 -4.42 -16.66 -4.58
N LEU A 182 -4.69 -15.37 -4.80
CA LEU A 182 -5.87 -14.90 -5.53
C LEU A 182 -5.87 -15.39 -6.97
N LYS A 183 -4.70 -15.39 -7.64
CA LYS A 183 -4.56 -15.85 -9.03
C LYS A 183 -4.78 -17.35 -9.15
N GLU A 184 -4.32 -18.13 -8.17
CA GLU A 184 -4.61 -19.57 -8.11
C GLU A 184 -6.13 -19.81 -8.00
N LEU A 185 -6.81 -19.08 -7.10
CA LEU A 185 -8.27 -19.16 -6.98
C LEU A 185 -8.99 -18.69 -8.26
N GLU A 186 -8.49 -17.64 -8.90
CA GLU A 186 -9.05 -17.14 -10.16
C GLU A 186 -8.93 -18.18 -11.29
N ALA A 187 -7.78 -18.85 -11.39
CA ALA A 187 -7.56 -19.93 -12.36
C ALA A 187 -8.48 -21.13 -12.09
N GLU A 188 -8.62 -21.56 -10.84
CA GLU A 188 -9.56 -22.62 -10.43
C GLU A 188 -11.02 -22.27 -10.83
N MET A 189 -11.42 -21.02 -10.62
CA MET A 189 -12.78 -20.54 -10.91
C MET A 189 -13.04 -20.35 -12.41
N SER A 190 -12.00 -20.08 -13.19
CA SER A 190 -12.08 -19.85 -14.63
C SER A 190 -12.19 -21.15 -15.43
N ASN A 191 -11.71 -22.28 -14.89
CA ASN A 191 -11.87 -23.61 -15.48
C ASN A 191 -13.32 -24.12 -15.32
N THR A 192 -14.21 -23.71 -16.22
CA THR A 192 -15.66 -23.97 -16.12
C THR A 192 -15.99 -25.46 -15.99
N VAL A 193 -15.23 -26.34 -16.65
CA VAL A 193 -15.48 -27.79 -16.66
C VAL A 193 -15.19 -28.41 -15.29
N GLU A 194 -14.02 -28.14 -14.71
CA GLU A 194 -13.68 -28.64 -13.37
C GLU A 194 -14.48 -27.92 -12.28
N TRP A 195 -14.75 -26.63 -12.47
CA TRP A 195 -15.52 -25.84 -11.53
C TRP A 195 -16.95 -26.36 -11.38
N GLU A 196 -17.65 -26.65 -12.48
CA GLU A 196 -19.02 -27.17 -12.43
C GLU A 196 -19.13 -28.57 -11.83
N GLN A 197 -18.05 -29.37 -11.90
CA GLN A 197 -17.99 -30.69 -11.26
C GLN A 197 -17.89 -30.59 -9.73
N ARG A 198 -17.44 -29.45 -9.18
CA ARG A 198 -17.33 -29.27 -7.73
C ARG A 198 -18.70 -29.14 -7.07
N PRO A 199 -18.86 -29.68 -5.85
CA PRO A 199 -20.07 -29.49 -5.04
C PRO A 199 -20.42 -28.01 -4.89
N VAL A 200 -21.72 -27.70 -4.88
CA VAL A 200 -22.23 -26.31 -4.74
C VAL A 200 -21.69 -25.63 -3.49
N GLN A 201 -21.57 -26.36 -2.38
CA GLN A 201 -21.03 -25.83 -1.12
C GLN A 201 -19.55 -25.40 -1.26
N GLU A 202 -18.73 -26.22 -1.89
CA GLU A 202 -17.31 -25.93 -2.12
C GLU A 202 -17.13 -24.71 -3.02
N ARG A 203 -17.94 -24.62 -4.10
CA ARG A 203 -17.94 -23.43 -4.97
C ARG A 203 -18.30 -22.15 -4.22
N GLN A 204 -19.30 -22.21 -3.33
CA GLN A 204 -19.69 -21.07 -2.50
C GLN A 204 -18.59 -20.66 -1.53
N GLU A 205 -17.91 -21.62 -0.89
CA GLU A 205 -16.80 -21.36 0.02
C GLU A 205 -15.61 -20.72 -0.69
N ARG A 206 -15.20 -21.29 -1.83
CA ARG A 206 -14.13 -20.75 -2.68
C ARG A 206 -14.44 -19.34 -3.18
N THR A 207 -15.68 -19.07 -3.60
CA THR A 207 -16.11 -17.73 -4.03
C THR A 207 -16.05 -16.71 -2.87
N ARG A 208 -16.45 -17.12 -1.66
CA ARG A 208 -16.31 -16.26 -0.47
C ARG A 208 -14.86 -15.98 -0.12
N LEU A 209 -14.00 -16.99 -0.22
CA LEU A 209 -12.57 -16.85 0.02
C LEU A 209 -11.95 -15.88 -0.99
N PHE A 210 -12.29 -16.01 -2.27
CA PHE A 210 -11.85 -15.10 -3.33
C PHE A 210 -12.19 -13.65 -2.97
N HIS A 211 -13.47 -13.33 -2.74
CA HIS A 211 -13.86 -11.96 -2.38
C HIS A 211 -13.26 -11.45 -1.07
N SER A 212 -13.05 -12.34 -0.09
CA SER A 212 -12.35 -12.00 1.15
C SER A 212 -10.90 -11.59 0.87
N GLN A 213 -10.16 -12.37 0.08
CA GLN A 213 -8.79 -12.05 -0.33
C GLN A 213 -8.72 -10.77 -1.14
N GLU A 214 -9.65 -10.55 -2.09
CA GLU A 214 -9.72 -9.31 -2.86
C GLU A 214 -9.81 -8.08 -1.96
N ASN A 215 -10.68 -8.14 -0.94
CA ASN A 215 -10.85 -7.04 -0.02
C ASN A 215 -9.61 -6.81 0.86
N ILE A 216 -8.95 -7.88 1.30
CA ILE A 216 -7.71 -7.79 2.09
C ILE A 216 -6.61 -7.13 1.27
N ILE A 217 -6.35 -7.61 0.05
CA ILE A 217 -5.32 -7.04 -0.84
C ILE A 217 -5.57 -5.54 -1.05
N ARG A 218 -6.82 -5.16 -1.35
CA ARG A 218 -7.18 -3.76 -1.57
C ARG A 218 -6.91 -2.89 -0.34
N ILE A 219 -7.24 -3.37 0.85
CA ILE A 219 -7.03 -2.63 2.10
C ILE A 219 -5.54 -2.53 2.40
N ASP A 220 -4.82 -3.66 2.42
CA ASP A 220 -3.40 -3.70 2.78
C ASP A 220 -2.56 -2.85 1.81
N MET A 221 -2.87 -2.90 0.51
CA MET A 221 -2.19 -2.10 -0.50
C MET A 221 -2.51 -0.60 -0.37
N LYS A 222 -3.76 -0.24 -0.03
CA LYS A 222 -4.12 1.15 0.27
C LYS A 222 -3.26 1.68 1.42
N LEU A 223 -3.17 0.92 2.52
CA LEU A 223 -2.40 1.29 3.70
C LEU A 223 -0.90 1.39 3.40
N ALA A 224 -0.32 0.45 2.64
CA ALA A 224 1.08 0.51 2.24
C ALA A 224 1.39 1.78 1.42
N ASN A 225 0.49 2.19 0.52
CA ASN A 225 0.64 3.44 -0.24
C ASN A 225 0.59 4.69 0.67
N GLU A 226 -0.29 4.70 1.67
CA GLU A 226 -0.40 5.81 2.62
C GLU A 226 0.85 5.95 3.50
N ASP A 227 1.38 4.83 4.00
CA ASP A 227 2.59 4.83 4.81
C ASP A 227 3.79 5.39 4.01
N VAL A 228 3.94 4.95 2.76
CA VAL A 228 4.97 5.46 1.84
C VAL A 228 4.75 6.94 1.52
N SER A 229 3.52 7.37 1.32
CA SER A 229 3.18 8.78 1.09
C SER A 229 3.59 9.63 2.30
N MET A 230 3.34 9.14 3.52
CA MET A 230 3.72 9.83 4.74
C MET A 230 5.22 9.91 4.95
N LEU A 231 5.95 8.83 4.68
CA LEU A 231 7.42 8.87 4.63
C LEU A 231 7.91 9.94 3.64
N ALA A 232 7.30 10.00 2.45
CA ALA A 232 7.70 10.95 1.41
C ALA A 232 7.50 12.40 1.86
N PHE A 233 6.27 12.82 2.18
CA PHE A 233 6.01 14.24 2.46
C PHE A 233 6.67 14.73 3.76
N THR A 234 6.88 13.85 4.75
CA THR A 234 7.56 14.24 5.99
C THR A 234 9.06 14.41 5.76
N SER A 235 9.69 13.53 4.98
CA SER A 235 11.11 13.61 4.63
C SER A 235 11.47 14.87 3.83
N GLU A 236 10.49 15.50 3.15
CA GLU A 236 10.70 16.78 2.46
C GLU A 236 11.08 17.93 3.40
N GLN A 237 10.62 17.91 4.65
CA GLN A 237 10.86 19.03 5.59
C GLN A 237 11.54 18.61 6.89
N ILE A 238 11.56 17.31 7.19
CA ILE A 238 12.17 16.70 8.37
C ILE A 238 13.20 15.68 7.88
N THR A 239 14.46 16.10 7.70
CA THR A 239 15.51 15.20 7.21
C THR A 239 16.31 14.54 8.32
N ALA A 240 16.64 15.24 9.40
CA ALA A 240 17.63 14.78 10.38
C ALA A 240 17.40 13.34 10.89
N PRO A 241 16.18 12.90 11.24
CA PRO A 241 15.93 11.51 11.66
C PRO A 241 16.21 10.46 10.59
N PHE A 242 16.02 10.79 9.30
CA PHE A 242 16.31 9.88 8.18
C PHE A 242 17.81 9.74 7.91
N LEU A 243 18.65 10.58 8.52
CA LEU A 243 20.11 10.59 8.36
C LEU A 243 20.83 9.82 9.46
N LEU A 244 20.11 9.34 10.46
CA LEU A 244 20.67 8.46 11.46
C LEU A 244 21.14 7.16 10.77
N PRO A 245 22.34 6.63 11.10
CA PRO A 245 22.87 5.43 10.46
C PRO A 245 21.86 4.27 10.41
N GLU A 246 21.17 4.04 11.53
CA GLU A 246 20.12 3.03 11.64
C GLU A 246 18.92 3.26 10.70
N MET A 247 18.57 4.52 10.43
CA MET A 247 17.44 4.86 9.55
C MET A 247 17.84 4.84 8.08
N VAL A 248 19.07 5.27 7.75
CA VAL A 248 19.61 5.20 6.40
C VAL A 248 19.62 3.75 5.91
N GLU A 249 20.17 2.83 6.73
CA GLU A 249 20.20 1.41 6.38
C GLU A 249 18.79 0.84 6.19
N ARG A 250 17.83 1.22 7.05
CA ARG A 250 16.44 0.75 6.96
C ARG A 250 15.72 1.27 5.72
N VAL A 251 15.81 2.56 5.43
CA VAL A 251 15.18 3.15 4.24
C VAL A 251 15.80 2.57 2.97
N ALA A 252 17.13 2.42 2.93
CA ALA A 252 17.81 1.77 1.80
C ALA A 252 17.37 0.31 1.63
N SER A 253 17.25 -0.44 2.74
CA SER A 253 16.78 -1.83 2.71
C SER A 253 15.34 -1.94 2.22
N MET A 254 14.45 -1.06 2.70
CA MET A 254 13.05 -0.96 2.25
C MET A 254 13.00 -0.66 0.74
N LEU A 255 13.73 0.36 0.27
CA LEU A 255 13.75 0.75 -1.14
C LEU A 255 14.28 -0.39 -2.03
N ASN A 256 15.35 -1.07 -1.61
CA ASN A 256 15.90 -2.22 -2.32
C ASN A 256 14.92 -3.39 -2.37
N TYR A 257 14.25 -3.68 -1.25
CA TYR A 257 13.24 -4.72 -1.17
C TYR A 257 12.06 -4.39 -2.11
N PHE A 258 11.56 -3.16 -2.09
CA PHE A 258 10.45 -2.73 -2.94
C PHE A 258 10.82 -2.77 -4.42
N LEU A 259 12.05 -2.36 -4.77
CA LEU A 259 12.56 -2.46 -6.12
C LEU A 259 12.63 -3.92 -6.59
N LEU A 260 13.12 -4.83 -5.73
CA LEU A 260 13.21 -6.26 -6.03
C LEU A 260 11.82 -6.88 -6.24
N GLN A 261 10.85 -6.56 -5.37
CA GLN A 261 9.51 -7.13 -5.48
C GLN A 261 8.73 -6.59 -6.68
N LEU A 262 8.79 -5.28 -6.92
CA LEU A 262 7.94 -4.62 -7.93
C LEU A 262 8.56 -4.63 -9.34
N VAL A 263 9.88 -4.73 -9.45
CA VAL A 263 10.60 -4.64 -10.74
C VAL A 263 11.48 -5.86 -11.00
N GLY A 264 11.70 -6.72 -10.00
CA GLY A 264 12.53 -7.91 -10.14
C GLY A 264 11.85 -9.08 -10.85
N PRO A 265 12.45 -10.28 -10.80
CA PRO A 265 12.02 -11.43 -11.60
C PRO A 265 10.58 -11.90 -11.31
N GLN A 266 10.15 -11.77 -10.05
CA GLN A 266 8.81 -12.17 -9.60
C GLN A 266 7.70 -11.19 -10.02
N ARG A 267 8.02 -10.03 -10.61
CA ARG A 267 7.01 -9.02 -10.95
C ARG A 267 5.89 -9.53 -11.87
N LYS A 268 6.17 -10.51 -12.73
CA LYS A 268 5.17 -11.03 -13.68
C LYS A 268 4.15 -11.94 -12.98
N SER A 269 4.54 -12.69 -11.96
CA SER A 269 3.59 -13.49 -11.19
C SER A 269 2.61 -12.58 -10.41
N LEU A 270 3.00 -11.34 -10.12
CA LEU A 270 2.21 -10.33 -9.39
C LEU A 270 1.24 -9.51 -10.26
N SER A 271 1.07 -9.87 -11.54
CA SER A 271 0.20 -9.12 -12.44
C SER A 271 -1.28 -9.33 -12.17
N LEU A 272 -2.06 -8.26 -12.26
CA LEU A 272 -3.50 -8.22 -11.98
C LEU A 272 -4.24 -7.67 -13.20
N LYS A 273 -5.43 -8.20 -13.52
CA LYS A 273 -6.26 -7.73 -14.64
C LYS A 273 -6.68 -6.27 -14.48
N ASP A 274 -7.06 -5.88 -13.27
CA ASP A 274 -7.41 -4.52 -12.90
C ASP A 274 -6.60 -4.10 -11.66
N PRO A 275 -5.34 -3.66 -11.82
CA PRO A 275 -4.48 -3.28 -10.69
C PRO A 275 -5.08 -2.14 -9.84
N GLU A 276 -5.83 -1.23 -10.46
CA GLU A 276 -6.43 -0.07 -9.78
C GLU A 276 -7.54 -0.51 -8.81
N LYS A 277 -8.30 -1.57 -9.13
CA LYS A 277 -9.29 -2.18 -8.21
C LYS A 277 -8.67 -2.57 -6.86
N TYR A 278 -7.40 -2.97 -6.86
CA TYR A 278 -6.67 -3.41 -5.68
C TYR A 278 -5.75 -2.32 -5.11
N GLU A 279 -5.85 -1.07 -5.58
CA GLU A 279 -4.91 0.03 -5.24
C GLU A 279 -3.44 -0.31 -5.54
N PHE A 280 -3.19 -1.30 -6.41
CA PHE A 280 -1.84 -1.75 -6.76
C PHE A 280 -1.21 -0.79 -7.77
N ARG A 281 -0.51 0.23 -7.24
CA ARG A 281 0.13 1.30 -8.02
C ARG A 281 1.67 1.29 -7.90
N PRO A 282 2.35 0.23 -8.37
CA PRO A 282 3.80 0.09 -8.19
C PRO A 282 4.61 1.24 -8.83
N LYS A 283 4.12 1.78 -9.95
CA LYS A 283 4.73 2.95 -10.63
C LYS A 283 4.72 4.20 -9.75
N HIS A 284 3.62 4.41 -9.01
CA HIS A 284 3.45 5.57 -8.13
C HIS A 284 4.31 5.42 -6.89
N LEU A 285 4.25 4.24 -6.26
CA LEU A 285 4.97 3.91 -5.05
C LEU A 285 6.49 4.06 -5.24
N LEU A 286 7.05 3.45 -6.31
CA LEU A 286 8.47 3.60 -6.62
C LEU A 286 8.86 5.06 -6.88
N LYS A 287 8.02 5.82 -7.60
CA LYS A 287 8.28 7.24 -7.85
C LYS A 287 8.38 8.03 -6.55
N GLN A 288 7.46 7.81 -5.61
CA GLN A 288 7.46 8.51 -4.32
C GLN A 288 8.71 8.19 -3.52
N LEU A 289 9.07 6.90 -3.39
CA LEU A 289 10.25 6.48 -2.64
C LEU A 289 11.56 7.04 -3.21
N PHE A 290 11.75 6.93 -4.53
CA PHE A 290 12.96 7.47 -5.16
C PHE A 290 13.03 8.99 -5.08
N SER A 291 11.90 9.70 -5.21
CA SER A 291 11.87 11.16 -5.04
C SER A 291 12.24 11.56 -3.62
N ALA A 292 11.61 10.94 -2.63
CA ALA A 292 11.87 11.20 -1.21
C ALA A 292 13.34 10.93 -0.85
N ALA A 293 13.88 9.79 -1.27
CA ALA A 293 15.28 9.45 -1.03
C ALA A 293 16.23 10.44 -1.74
N ALA A 294 15.95 10.82 -2.99
CA ALA A 294 16.76 11.80 -3.72
C ALA A 294 16.76 13.18 -3.04
N ASP A 295 15.61 13.62 -2.52
CA ASP A 295 15.47 14.89 -1.81
C ASP A 295 16.25 14.89 -0.50
N VAL A 296 16.28 13.76 0.21
CA VAL A 296 17.12 13.57 1.40
C VAL A 296 18.61 13.63 1.02
N LEU A 297 19.04 12.90 -0.02
CA LEU A 297 20.42 12.91 -0.52
C LEU A 297 20.88 14.32 -0.93
N HIS A 298 20.01 15.08 -1.59
CA HIS A 298 20.30 16.46 -1.96
C HIS A 298 20.54 17.36 -0.75
N ARG A 299 19.74 17.22 0.31
CA ARG A 299 19.85 18.05 1.51
C ARG A 299 21.07 17.73 2.38
N ILE A 300 21.62 16.53 2.29
CA ILE A 300 22.88 16.19 2.97
C ILE A 300 24.12 16.60 2.19
N GLY A 301 23.96 17.18 1.00
CA GLY A 301 25.07 17.64 0.18
C GLY A 301 25.82 16.50 -0.52
N GLU A 302 25.13 15.38 -0.80
CA GLU A 302 25.71 14.29 -1.59
C GLU A 302 26.10 14.77 -3.00
N ASP A 303 27.06 14.11 -3.65
CA ASP A 303 27.52 14.51 -4.99
C ASP A 303 26.35 14.56 -5.98
N GLY A 304 26.17 15.71 -6.64
CA GLY A 304 25.10 15.91 -7.60
C GLY A 304 25.07 14.87 -8.73
N ARG A 305 26.22 14.28 -9.08
CA ARG A 305 26.31 13.16 -10.03
C ARG A 305 25.67 11.90 -9.50
N ILE A 306 25.94 11.53 -8.24
CA ILE A 306 25.34 10.36 -7.58
C ILE A 306 23.82 10.53 -7.48
N ILE A 307 23.37 11.73 -7.10
CA ILE A 307 21.94 12.05 -7.04
C ILE A 307 21.29 11.91 -8.43
N GLN A 308 21.94 12.41 -9.48
CA GLN A 308 21.43 12.26 -10.86
C GLN A 308 21.39 10.80 -11.31
N GLU A 309 22.41 10.01 -11.01
CA GLU A 309 22.43 8.57 -11.28
C GLU A 309 21.30 7.84 -10.53
N PHE A 310 21.05 8.21 -9.27
CA PHE A 310 19.97 7.66 -8.46
C PHE A 310 18.58 8.03 -9.00
N ILE A 311 18.37 9.28 -9.41
CA ILE A 311 17.13 9.73 -10.06
C ILE A 311 16.92 8.96 -11.38
N GLN A 312 17.97 8.77 -12.18
CA GLN A 312 17.91 7.98 -13.41
C GLN A 312 17.58 6.51 -13.13
N LEU A 313 18.11 5.92 -12.06
CA LEU A 313 17.74 4.58 -11.62
C LEU A 313 16.25 4.51 -11.28
N GLY A 314 15.72 5.46 -10.53
CA GLY A 314 14.29 5.55 -10.22
C GLY A 314 13.42 5.70 -11.46
N ALA A 315 13.86 6.51 -12.44
CA ALA A 315 13.17 6.64 -13.73
C ALA A 315 13.15 5.32 -14.51
N LYS A 316 14.28 4.59 -14.57
CA LYS A 316 14.35 3.26 -15.19
C LYS A 316 13.47 2.24 -14.47
N ALA A 317 13.47 2.24 -13.14
CA ALA A 317 12.62 1.37 -12.33
C ALA A 317 11.14 1.61 -12.62
N LYS A 318 10.73 2.88 -12.70
CA LYS A 318 9.36 3.28 -13.05
C LYS A 318 8.98 2.82 -14.47
N VAL A 319 9.86 3.02 -15.45
CA VAL A 319 9.62 2.55 -16.83
C VAL A 319 9.52 1.03 -16.88
N ALA A 320 10.43 0.32 -16.22
CA ALA A 320 10.41 -1.13 -16.16
C ALA A 320 9.15 -1.68 -15.48
N ALA A 321 8.64 -1.01 -14.44
CA ALA A 321 7.34 -1.31 -13.84
C ALA A 321 6.18 -0.99 -14.80
N SER A 322 6.31 0.08 -15.60
CA SER A 322 5.32 0.43 -16.64
C SER A 322 5.24 -0.61 -17.73
N GLU A 323 6.37 -0.93 -18.37
CA GLU A 323 6.45 -1.92 -19.43
C GLU A 323 5.96 -3.29 -18.97
N ALA A 324 6.19 -3.66 -17.71
CA ALA A 324 5.65 -4.90 -17.15
C ALA A 324 4.11 -4.90 -17.13
N MET A 325 3.50 -3.86 -16.56
CA MET A 325 2.03 -3.73 -16.49
C MET A 325 1.42 -3.57 -17.90
N ASP A 326 2.06 -2.79 -18.76
CA ASP A 326 1.54 -2.44 -20.09
C ASP A 326 1.68 -3.62 -21.06
N ALA A 327 2.77 -4.40 -21.00
CA ALA A 327 2.94 -5.62 -21.79
C ALA A 327 1.87 -6.66 -21.43
N GLU A 328 1.54 -6.82 -20.16
CA GLU A 328 0.55 -7.81 -19.73
C GLU A 328 -0.89 -7.34 -19.96
N ALA A 329 -1.18 -6.06 -19.74
CA ALA A 329 -2.43 -5.44 -20.19
C ALA A 329 -2.60 -5.49 -21.72
N THR A 330 -1.51 -5.65 -22.48
CA THR A 330 -1.57 -5.88 -23.93
C THR A 330 -1.79 -7.35 -24.28
N LEU A 331 -1.24 -8.27 -23.49
CA LEU A 331 -1.32 -9.71 -23.74
C LEU A 331 -2.59 -10.37 -23.19
N GLY A 332 -3.28 -9.73 -22.24
CA GLY A 332 -4.49 -10.28 -21.62
C GLY A 332 -4.19 -11.55 -20.81
N GLU A 333 -5.17 -12.45 -20.69
CA GLU A 333 -4.94 -13.78 -20.09
C GLU A 333 -4.00 -14.59 -20.98
N ILE A 334 -2.81 -14.88 -20.45
CA ILE A 334 -1.82 -15.74 -21.09
C ILE A 334 -2.18 -17.19 -20.75
N PRO A 335 -2.43 -18.07 -21.74
CA PRO A 335 -2.63 -19.50 -21.51
C PRO A 335 -1.50 -20.11 -20.68
N GLU A 336 -1.81 -20.94 -19.69
CA GLU A 336 -0.82 -21.53 -18.78
C GLU A 336 0.27 -22.30 -19.51
N GLU A 337 -0.06 -22.95 -20.63
CA GLU A 337 0.92 -23.66 -21.47
C GLU A 337 2.01 -22.76 -22.06
N PHE A 338 1.81 -21.44 -22.06
CA PHE A 338 2.79 -20.45 -22.52
C PHE A 338 3.66 -19.90 -21.39
N LEU A 339 3.34 -20.23 -20.14
CA LEU A 339 4.06 -19.78 -18.95
C LEU A 339 5.15 -20.77 -18.55
N ASP A 340 6.30 -20.23 -18.17
CA ASP A 340 7.38 -20.99 -17.58
C ASP A 340 6.94 -21.53 -16.21
N PRO A 341 7.05 -22.83 -15.93
CA PRO A 341 6.54 -23.43 -14.70
C PRO A 341 7.39 -23.12 -13.44
N ILE A 342 8.54 -22.43 -13.57
CA ILE A 342 9.39 -22.03 -12.45
C ILE A 342 9.17 -20.54 -12.12
N GLN A 343 9.18 -19.68 -13.14
CA GLN A 343 9.04 -18.23 -12.97
C GLN A 343 7.63 -17.72 -13.19
N TYR A 344 6.72 -18.58 -13.67
CA TYR A 344 5.33 -18.26 -14.02
C TYR A 344 5.24 -17.06 -14.97
N THR A 345 6.09 -17.07 -16.00
CA THR A 345 6.18 -15.98 -16.97
C THR A 345 6.15 -16.48 -18.41
N LEU A 346 5.63 -15.67 -19.33
CA LEU A 346 5.63 -16.02 -20.77
C LEU A 346 7.03 -16.45 -21.23
N MET A 347 7.14 -17.69 -21.71
CA MET A 347 8.37 -18.27 -22.24
C MET A 347 8.77 -17.56 -23.53
N LYS A 348 10.05 -17.18 -23.66
CA LYS A 348 10.58 -16.55 -24.87
C LYS A 348 11.32 -17.57 -25.74
N ASP A 349 11.97 -18.54 -25.10
CA ASP A 349 12.68 -19.62 -25.75
C ASP A 349 12.37 -20.95 -25.04
N PRO A 350 11.16 -21.50 -25.26
CA PRO A 350 10.73 -22.71 -24.58
C PRO A 350 11.59 -23.91 -24.98
N VAL A 351 12.06 -24.66 -23.98
CA VAL A 351 12.85 -25.88 -24.11
C VAL A 351 12.25 -27.02 -23.29
N ILE A 352 12.23 -28.21 -23.86
CA ILE A 352 11.75 -29.43 -23.22
C ILE A 352 12.91 -30.08 -22.45
N LEU A 353 12.64 -30.40 -21.19
CA LEU A 353 13.52 -31.21 -20.37
C LEU A 353 13.29 -32.71 -20.69
N PRO A 354 14.31 -33.49 -21.05
CA PRO A 354 14.12 -34.84 -21.58
C PRO A 354 13.55 -35.84 -20.57
N SER A 355 13.84 -35.68 -19.28
CA SER A 355 13.38 -36.59 -18.23
C SER A 355 11.97 -36.26 -17.75
N SER A 356 11.71 -35.02 -17.32
CA SER A 356 10.39 -34.59 -16.84
C SER A 356 9.38 -34.37 -17.95
N ARG A 357 9.85 -34.14 -19.19
CA ARG A 357 9.07 -33.66 -20.34
C ARG A 357 8.38 -32.31 -20.11
N THR A 358 8.73 -31.62 -19.02
CA THR A 358 8.26 -30.28 -18.73
C THR A 358 8.95 -29.29 -19.68
N THR A 359 8.20 -28.31 -20.17
CA THR A 359 8.77 -27.21 -20.96
C THR A 359 9.05 -26.02 -20.03
N VAL A 360 10.24 -25.43 -20.16
CA VAL A 360 10.72 -24.28 -19.39
C VAL A 360 11.40 -23.28 -20.32
N ASP A 361 11.55 -22.02 -19.91
CA ASP A 361 12.27 -21.00 -20.65
C ASP A 361 13.79 -21.25 -20.54
N ARG A 362 14.50 -21.22 -21.67
CA ARG A 362 15.94 -21.56 -21.73
C ARG A 362 16.81 -20.77 -20.72
N PRO A 363 16.68 -19.44 -20.55
CA PRO A 363 17.46 -18.69 -19.57
C PRO A 363 17.23 -19.15 -18.12
N VAL A 364 16.01 -19.61 -17.81
CA VAL A 364 15.62 -20.06 -16.47
C VAL A 364 16.32 -21.37 -16.12
N ILE A 365 16.22 -22.36 -17.01
CA ILE A 365 16.89 -23.65 -16.79
C ILE A 365 18.42 -23.52 -16.85
N GLN A 366 18.96 -22.65 -17.72
CA GLN A 366 20.40 -22.41 -17.76
C GLN A 366 20.92 -21.85 -16.43
N ARG A 367 20.16 -20.96 -15.78
CA ARG A 367 20.53 -20.44 -14.45
C ARG A 367 20.53 -21.52 -13.37
N HIS A 368 19.56 -22.44 -13.42
CA HIS A 368 19.53 -23.61 -12.53
C HIS A 368 20.77 -24.49 -12.74
N LEU A 369 21.08 -24.81 -14.00
CA LEU A 369 22.22 -25.67 -14.38
C LEU A 369 23.61 -25.07 -14.08
N LEU A 370 23.71 -23.76 -13.80
CA LEU A 370 24.95 -23.15 -13.29
C LEU A 370 25.24 -23.54 -11.83
N SER A 371 24.21 -23.93 -11.08
CA SER A 371 24.31 -24.27 -9.65
C SER A 371 24.13 -25.77 -9.41
N ASP A 372 23.25 -26.42 -10.16
CA ASP A 372 22.86 -27.82 -9.98
C ASP A 372 22.59 -28.49 -11.33
N SER A 373 23.36 -29.54 -11.68
CA SER A 373 23.26 -30.25 -12.96
C SER A 373 22.13 -31.30 -12.95
N THR A 374 20.94 -30.90 -12.49
CA THR A 374 19.76 -31.76 -12.40
C THR A 374 18.51 -31.12 -12.98
N ASP A 375 17.50 -31.94 -13.26
CA ASP A 375 16.16 -31.49 -13.62
C ASP A 375 15.43 -31.00 -12.35
N PRO A 376 14.93 -29.76 -12.30
CA PRO A 376 14.35 -29.18 -11.10
C PRO A 376 13.05 -29.86 -10.63
N PHE A 377 12.38 -30.65 -11.48
CA PHE A 377 11.10 -31.30 -11.18
C PHE A 377 11.26 -32.75 -10.69
N ASN A 378 12.28 -33.47 -11.17
CA ASN A 378 12.47 -34.89 -10.83
C ASN A 378 13.88 -35.25 -10.35
N ARG A 379 14.80 -34.29 -10.29
CA ARG A 379 16.20 -34.41 -9.84
C ARG A 379 17.07 -35.37 -10.67
N SER A 380 16.63 -35.76 -11.87
CA SER A 380 17.45 -36.56 -12.79
C SER A 380 18.61 -35.72 -13.31
N HIS A 381 19.74 -36.35 -13.65
CA HIS A 381 20.88 -35.66 -14.24
C HIS A 381 20.49 -34.94 -15.54
N LEU A 382 20.86 -33.66 -15.65
CA LEU A 382 20.53 -32.79 -16.77
C LEU A 382 21.70 -31.85 -17.07
N THR A 383 22.05 -31.69 -18.35
CA THR A 383 23.07 -30.74 -18.80
C THR A 383 22.51 -29.85 -19.92
N ALA A 384 23.15 -28.70 -20.16
CA ALA A 384 22.63 -27.68 -21.08
C ALA A 384 22.48 -28.15 -22.54
N ASP A 385 23.30 -29.11 -22.96
CA ASP A 385 23.27 -29.76 -24.27
C ASP A 385 22.11 -30.76 -24.43
N MET A 386 21.53 -31.23 -23.32
CA MET A 386 20.37 -32.13 -23.33
C MET A 386 19.02 -31.40 -23.54
N LEU A 387 19.02 -30.07 -23.57
CA LEU A 387 17.81 -29.24 -23.70
C LEU A 387 17.29 -29.27 -25.15
N ILE A 388 16.06 -29.76 -25.33
CA ILE A 388 15.44 -29.89 -26.66
C ILE A 388 14.61 -28.62 -26.95
N PRO A 389 14.87 -27.85 -28.02
CA PRO A 389 14.05 -26.68 -28.37
C PRO A 389 12.59 -27.05 -28.64
N ASN A 390 11.63 -26.36 -28.00
CA ASN A 390 10.20 -26.52 -28.27
C ASN A 390 9.73 -25.52 -29.34
N VAL A 391 10.09 -25.80 -30.60
CA VAL A 391 9.86 -24.88 -31.73
C VAL A 391 8.37 -24.65 -31.99
N GLU A 392 7.53 -25.66 -31.77
CA GLU A 392 6.08 -25.57 -31.94
C GLU A 392 5.45 -24.63 -30.91
N LEU A 393 5.77 -24.81 -29.63
CA LEU A 393 5.24 -23.94 -28.58
C LEU A 393 5.73 -22.50 -28.77
N LYS A 394 6.98 -22.32 -29.18
CA LYS A 394 7.53 -21.00 -29.51
C LYS A 394 6.70 -20.30 -30.59
N ALA A 395 6.37 -20.99 -31.68
CA ALA A 395 5.55 -20.42 -32.75
C ALA A 395 4.12 -20.06 -32.27
N ARG A 396 3.52 -20.89 -31.41
CA ARG A 396 2.20 -20.62 -30.79
C ARG A 396 2.24 -19.40 -29.87
N ILE A 397 3.29 -19.24 -29.08
CA ILE A 397 3.51 -18.08 -28.22
C ILE A 397 3.67 -16.80 -29.07
N GLU A 398 4.49 -16.86 -30.11
CA GLU A 398 4.72 -15.72 -31.02
C GLU A 398 3.43 -15.28 -31.72
N GLU A 399 2.60 -16.23 -32.15
CA GLU A 399 1.30 -15.93 -32.76
C GLU A 399 0.29 -15.36 -31.74
N PHE A 400 0.27 -15.90 -30.52
CA PHE A 400 -0.55 -15.36 -29.43
C PHE A 400 -0.20 -13.90 -29.14
N VAL A 401 1.09 -13.59 -28.95
CA VAL A 401 1.57 -12.21 -28.73
C VAL A 401 1.12 -11.28 -29.85
N ARG A 402 1.33 -11.70 -31.11
CA ARG A 402 0.93 -10.90 -32.28
C ARG A 402 -0.57 -10.65 -32.35
N SER A 403 -1.38 -11.66 -32.02
CA SER A 403 -2.84 -11.57 -32.03
C SER A 403 -3.37 -10.58 -30.99
N GLN A 404 -2.73 -10.52 -29.81
CA GLN A 404 -3.12 -9.62 -28.72
C GLN A 404 -2.70 -8.17 -29.00
N GLU A 405 -1.50 -7.96 -29.56
CA GLU A 405 -1.03 -6.64 -30.01
C GLU A 405 -1.95 -6.02 -31.07
N MET A 406 -2.47 -6.84 -32.00
CA MET A 406 -3.41 -6.40 -33.04
C MET A 406 -4.80 -6.05 -32.49
N LYS A 407 -5.33 -6.82 -31.54
CA LYS A 407 -6.62 -6.53 -30.89
C LYS A 407 -6.61 -5.15 -30.22
N LYS A 408 -5.55 -4.82 -29.50
CA LYS A 408 -5.40 -3.53 -28.81
C LYS A 408 -5.27 -2.34 -29.77
N HIS A 409 -4.56 -2.51 -30.91
CA HIS A 409 -4.50 -1.48 -31.95
C HIS A 409 -5.87 -1.21 -32.59
N GLY A 410 -6.68 -2.25 -32.80
CA GLY A 410 -8.05 -2.12 -33.30
C GLY A 410 -8.98 -1.39 -32.32
N GLU A 411 -8.89 -1.68 -31.03
CA GLU A 411 -9.68 -1.01 -29.99
C GLU A 411 -9.28 0.47 -29.82
N GLY A 412 -7.98 0.78 -29.87
CA GLY A 412 -7.47 2.16 -29.81
C GLY A 412 -7.93 3.06 -30.97
N LEU A 413 -8.01 2.51 -32.19
CA LEU A 413 -8.53 3.21 -33.37
C LEU A 413 -10.05 3.42 -33.30
N SER A 414 -10.80 2.47 -32.74
CA SER A 414 -12.26 2.60 -32.56
C SER A 414 -12.64 3.72 -31.58
N LEU A 415 -11.88 3.85 -30.49
CA LEU A 415 -12.07 4.89 -29.45
C LEU A 415 -11.71 6.29 -29.95
N GLN A 416 -10.72 6.43 -30.85
CA GLN A 416 -10.42 7.69 -31.53
C GLN A 416 -11.50 8.08 -32.53
N SER A 417 -12.01 7.14 -33.35
CA SER A 417 -13.09 7.45 -34.30
C SER A 417 -14.40 7.85 -33.59
N ASN A 418 -14.70 7.26 -32.43
CA ASN A 418 -15.85 7.65 -31.62
C ASN A 418 -15.68 9.04 -30.99
N LYS A 419 -14.47 9.44 -30.59
CA LYS A 419 -14.19 10.81 -30.12
C LYS A 419 -14.33 11.85 -31.24
N ASP A 420 -13.88 11.54 -32.45
CA ASP A 420 -13.99 12.44 -33.60
C ASP A 420 -15.45 12.56 -34.11
N THR A 421 -16.24 11.49 -33.97
CA THR A 421 -17.68 11.49 -34.32
C THR A 421 -18.51 12.29 -33.31
N ILE A 422 -18.12 12.31 -32.02
CA ILE A 422 -18.79 13.11 -30.98
C ILE A 422 -18.44 14.61 -31.09
N GLN A 423 -17.24 14.96 -31.57
CA GLN A 423 -16.87 16.37 -31.78
C GLN A 423 -17.51 16.99 -33.03
N THR A 424 -17.84 16.19 -34.04
CA THR A 424 -18.45 16.69 -35.30
C THR A 424 -19.95 16.91 -35.23
N THR A 425 -20.65 16.37 -34.22
CA THR A 425 -22.12 16.48 -34.08
C THR A 425 -22.61 17.70 -33.26
N ASN A 426 -21.71 18.48 -32.63
CA ASN A 426 -22.09 19.64 -31.82
C ASN A 426 -21.96 21.00 -32.54
N GLY A 427 -21.83 20.99 -33.87
CA GLY A 427 -21.43 22.16 -34.67
C GLY A 427 -22.39 22.66 -35.74
N GLU A 428 -23.65 22.21 -35.80
CA GLU A 428 -24.63 22.75 -36.76
C GLU A 428 -25.89 23.30 -36.06
N MET A 429 -25.86 24.63 -35.95
CA MET A 429 -26.94 25.62 -35.87
C MET A 429 -28.40 25.15 -35.81
N LEU A 430 -29.11 25.61 -34.77
CA LEU A 430 -30.49 26.06 -34.89
C LEU A 430 -30.51 27.57 -34.59
N ILE A 431 -30.47 28.37 -35.66
CA ILE A 431 -31.05 29.70 -35.71
C ILE A 431 -32.42 29.52 -36.33
N ASP A 432 -33.45 29.63 -35.50
CA ASP A 432 -34.63 30.50 -35.71
C ASP A 432 -35.45 30.57 -34.42
#